data_AF-A0A7M5U2S2-F1
#
_entry.id   AF-A0A7M5U2S2-F1
#
_cell.length_a   1.000
_cell.length_b   1.000
_cell.length_c   1.000
_cell.angle_alpha   90.00
_cell.angle_beta   90.00
_cell.angle_gamma   90.00
#
_symmetry.space_group_name_H-M   'P 1'
#
loop_
_entity.id
_entity.type
_entity.pdbx_description
1 polymer ?
#
loop_
_entity_poly.entity_id
_entity_poly.type
_entity_poly.pdbx_seq_one_letter_code
_entity_poly.pdbx_strand_id
1 'polypeptide(L)'
;MALTNTAKKLKGALSNLLDIEDVDVDTAPYAVLVGNVGAGKSTIVEKLTGETGRSSDGESSFTKTMDYLWTADKSLMIADTPGTNPRKEKLEHNMEIAAALNYQAVSRFLIVVKAELRLDDSLSSVQEYAERFVALPMGCLGVVVTHMDRELKWSEREFTEACIEDLDISDVVFTGTNTTGEDLCQQIVSKCHGKKHKIDINSELFFRMFKINQSRVKILKVTDEFVNLFKRAKKDFDKLRAELTESDTEKADLFFEFKNFMEQEVDKAKEKVSKKLGFDFLGPEALIQAGYIANMTNQIRAIIFDLRMEGLTLLTNVGDNDLRKCPQCNRVWAKVEGCDGTTTCGNPPSGSFRFDLRSQSVFATFTFTFSGDGRLSISKSGQRSLSAQVTQSNQFDGCGARINWSTMKRIPDSEIPEDFRVVPKKVSTDDILSLPRRARTVYDYVDRYLGTGHKKFTSKNF
;
A
#
# COMPACT_ATOMS: atom_id res chain seq x y z
N MET A 1 32.94 -1.75 -3.52
CA MET A 1 33.96 -2.64 -2.89
C MET A 1 34.86 -1.89 -1.90
N ALA A 2 35.34 -0.68 -2.19
CA ALA A 2 36.16 0.08 -1.23
C ALA A 2 35.39 0.50 0.05
N LEU A 3 34.14 0.97 -0.08
CA LEU A 3 33.30 1.36 1.06
C LEU A 3 32.94 0.19 2.00
N THR A 4 32.78 -1.02 1.45
CA THR A 4 32.48 -2.23 2.23
C THR A 4 33.67 -2.72 3.07
N ASN A 5 34.90 -2.50 2.58
CA ASN A 5 36.12 -2.83 3.30
C ASN A 5 36.43 -1.83 4.42
N THR A 6 36.09 -0.56 4.25
CA THR A 6 36.26 0.45 5.30
C THR A 6 35.26 0.25 6.44
N ALA A 7 34.02 -0.13 6.15
CA ALA A 7 33.02 -0.48 7.16
C ALA A 7 33.41 -1.74 7.96
N LYS A 8 33.93 -2.78 7.29
CA LYS A 8 34.46 -3.98 7.98
C LYS A 8 35.68 -3.68 8.87
N LYS A 9 36.59 -2.81 8.42
CA LYS A 9 37.74 -2.37 9.23
C LYS A 9 37.34 -1.53 10.45
N LEU A 10 36.33 -0.67 10.32
CA LEU A 10 35.79 0.07 11.46
C LEU A 10 35.06 -0.86 12.45
N LYS A 11 34.29 -1.83 11.97
CA LYS A 11 33.58 -2.81 12.81
C LYS A 11 34.57 -3.66 13.63
N GLY A 12 35.68 -4.11 13.02
CA GLY A 12 36.74 -4.85 13.73
C GLY A 12 37.60 -4.00 14.67
N ALA A 13 37.74 -2.69 14.41
CA ALA A 13 38.46 -1.80 15.32
C ALA A 13 37.64 -1.41 16.56
N LEU A 14 36.31 -1.32 16.41
CA LEU A 14 35.37 -1.06 17.51
C LEU A 14 35.16 -2.28 18.41
N SER A 15 35.16 -3.51 17.87
CA SER A 15 34.99 -4.72 18.68
C SER A 15 36.20 -4.98 19.60
N ASN A 16 37.41 -4.65 19.14
CA ASN A 16 38.64 -4.78 19.93
C ASN A 16 38.79 -3.74 21.06
N LEU A 17 37.97 -2.68 21.08
CA LEU A 17 38.11 -1.59 22.04
C LEU A 17 37.13 -1.69 23.22
N LEU A 18 36.15 -2.60 23.18
CA LEU A 18 35.02 -2.61 24.10
C LEU A 18 34.81 -3.91 24.90
N ASP A 19 35.59 -4.99 24.71
CA ASP A 19 35.33 -6.30 25.35
C ASP A 19 33.83 -6.71 25.27
N ILE A 20 33.17 -6.35 24.17
CA ILE A 20 31.80 -6.76 23.88
C ILE A 20 31.91 -8.00 23.02
N GLU A 21 31.55 -9.17 23.56
CA GLU A 21 31.23 -10.35 22.74
C GLU A 21 30.25 -9.91 21.63
N ASP A 22 30.58 -10.25 20.38
CA ASP A 22 29.89 -9.83 19.15
C ASP A 22 28.37 -10.09 19.21
N VAL A 23 27.60 -9.16 19.80
CA VAL A 23 26.15 -9.11 19.57
C VAL A 23 25.99 -8.55 18.17
N ASP A 24 25.72 -9.42 17.20
CA ASP A 24 25.44 -8.99 15.84
C ASP A 24 24.11 -8.24 15.83
N VAL A 25 24.20 -6.91 15.89
CA VAL A 25 23.09 -5.95 15.95
C VAL A 25 22.05 -6.20 14.86
N ASP A 26 22.44 -6.78 13.73
CA ASP A 26 21.55 -7.12 12.62
C ASP A 26 20.73 -8.42 12.87
N THR A 27 21.14 -9.26 13.82
CA THR A 27 20.52 -10.57 14.11
C THR A 27 19.48 -10.51 15.21
N ALA A 28 19.67 -9.68 16.24
CA ALA A 28 18.75 -9.60 17.37
C ALA A 28 17.31 -9.24 16.91
N PRO A 29 16.28 -9.86 17.48
CA PRO A 29 14.89 -9.47 17.25
C PRO A 29 14.63 -7.99 17.51
N TYR A 30 13.71 -7.43 16.73
CA TYR A 30 13.23 -6.05 16.92
C TYR A 30 11.73 -6.05 17.18
N ALA A 31 11.32 -5.55 18.33
CA ALA A 31 9.93 -5.38 18.69
C ALA A 31 9.54 -3.90 18.75
N VAL A 32 8.35 -3.56 18.26
CA VAL A 32 7.74 -2.24 18.42
C VAL A 32 6.57 -2.36 19.38
N LEU A 33 6.58 -1.59 20.48
CA LEU A 33 5.49 -1.57 21.45
C LEU A 33 4.50 -0.47 21.08
N VAL A 34 3.20 -0.77 21.01
CA VAL A 34 2.13 0.23 20.86
C VAL A 34 1.00 -0.03 21.85
N GLY A 35 0.25 1.01 22.23
CA GLY A 35 -0.87 0.83 23.15
C GLY A 35 -1.30 2.12 23.84
N ASN A 36 -2.44 2.06 24.54
CA ASN A 36 -3.02 3.21 25.24
C ASN A 36 -2.09 3.76 26.33
N VAL A 37 -2.30 5.02 26.70
CA VAL A 37 -1.68 5.58 27.92
C VAL A 37 -2.15 4.76 29.12
N GLY A 38 -1.23 4.43 30.04
CA GLY A 38 -1.53 3.59 31.21
C GLY A 38 -1.62 2.08 30.93
N ALA A 39 -1.38 1.62 29.69
CA ALA A 39 -1.37 0.19 29.37
C ALA A 39 -0.14 -0.57 29.91
N GLY A 40 0.84 0.13 30.50
CA GLY A 40 2.05 -0.48 31.09
C GLY A 40 3.25 -0.61 30.14
N LYS A 41 3.26 0.10 28.99
CA LYS A 41 4.39 0.08 28.03
C LYS A 41 5.72 0.47 28.67
N SER A 42 5.77 1.62 29.33
CA SER A 42 6.99 2.11 29.98
C SER A 42 7.45 1.16 31.10
N THR A 43 6.52 0.54 31.84
CA THR A 43 6.84 -0.48 32.85
C THR A 43 7.43 -1.75 32.23
N ILE A 44 6.93 -2.20 31.08
CA ILE A 44 7.54 -3.31 30.32
C ILE A 44 8.97 -2.94 29.93
N VAL A 45 9.18 -1.74 29.40
CA VAL A 45 10.50 -1.25 28.99
C VAL A 45 11.46 -1.20 30.17
N GLU A 46 11.05 -0.65 31.31
CA GLU A 46 11.85 -0.63 32.54
C GLU A 46 12.22 -2.05 32.99
N LYS A 47 11.27 -2.98 33.00
CA LYS A 47 11.54 -4.40 33.35
C LYS A 47 12.56 -5.05 32.42
N LEU A 48 12.46 -4.78 31.12
CA LEU A 48 13.30 -5.41 30.10
C LEU A 48 14.71 -4.81 30.01
N THR A 49 14.83 -3.51 30.30
CA THR A 49 16.09 -2.76 30.20
C THR A 49 16.83 -2.65 31.54
N GLY A 50 16.12 -2.78 32.66
CA GLY A 50 16.65 -2.50 34.00
C GLY A 50 16.71 -1.00 34.34
N GLU A 51 16.32 -0.11 33.42
CA GLU A 51 16.22 1.32 33.69
C GLU A 51 15.00 1.63 34.56
N THR A 52 15.06 2.73 35.33
CA THR A 52 13.98 3.16 36.24
C THR A 52 13.62 4.63 36.01
N GLY A 53 12.38 5.02 36.31
CA GLY A 53 11.93 6.41 36.26
C GLY A 53 11.31 6.85 34.92
N ARG A 54 11.01 5.90 34.03
CA ARG A 54 10.20 6.10 32.81
C ARG A 54 8.70 5.98 33.07
N SER A 55 8.28 5.13 34.01
CA SER A 55 6.88 5.02 34.38
C SER A 55 6.49 6.13 35.37
N SER A 56 5.32 6.72 35.14
CA SER A 56 4.74 7.74 36.03
C SER A 56 3.22 7.68 35.93
N ASP A 57 2.52 7.82 37.06
CA ASP A 57 1.05 7.77 37.15
C ASP A 57 0.35 9.06 36.62
N GLY A 58 1.00 9.80 35.73
CA GLY A 58 0.44 11.02 35.14
C GLY A 58 -0.61 10.73 34.07
N GLU A 59 -1.64 11.59 33.99
CA GLU A 59 -2.71 11.53 32.97
C GLU A 59 -2.20 11.83 31.54
N SER A 60 -0.97 12.34 31.41
CA SER A 60 -0.27 12.68 30.16
C SER A 60 0.86 11.72 29.83
N SER A 61 1.05 11.39 28.55
CA SER A 61 2.21 10.62 28.05
C SER A 61 3.52 11.34 28.40
N PHE A 62 4.39 10.71 29.19
CA PHE A 62 5.74 11.22 29.46
C PHE A 62 6.68 10.98 28.27
N THR A 63 6.48 9.89 27.52
CA THR A 63 7.18 9.60 26.26
C THR A 63 6.63 10.48 25.15
N LYS A 64 7.39 11.52 24.75
CA LYS A 64 7.04 12.42 23.63
C LYS A 64 7.76 12.05 22.33
N THR A 65 8.82 11.26 22.41
CA THR A 65 9.63 10.79 21.28
C THR A 65 9.83 9.30 21.43
N MET A 66 9.90 8.58 20.32
CA MET A 66 10.28 7.17 20.33
C MET A 66 11.72 7.00 20.80
N ASP A 67 11.92 6.02 21.67
CA ASP A 67 13.25 5.58 22.11
C ASP A 67 13.50 4.13 21.66
N TYR A 68 14.71 3.87 21.19
CA TYR A 68 15.18 2.53 20.87
C TYR A 68 16.08 2.03 21.99
N LEU A 69 15.69 0.92 22.61
CA LEU A 69 16.31 0.43 23.83
C LEU A 69 16.66 -1.05 23.67
N TRP A 70 17.79 -1.43 24.24
CA TRP A 70 18.23 -2.82 24.30
C TRP A 70 17.83 -3.42 25.64
N THR A 71 17.41 -4.67 25.62
CA THR A 71 17.26 -5.44 26.86
C THR A 71 18.59 -5.56 27.58
N ALA A 72 18.57 -5.80 28.90
CA ALA A 72 19.78 -5.86 29.71
C ALA A 72 20.79 -6.92 29.20
N ASP A 73 20.28 -8.03 28.66
CA ASP A 73 21.03 -9.12 28.06
C ASP A 73 21.34 -8.92 26.56
N LYS A 74 20.91 -7.78 25.97
CA LYS A 74 21.05 -7.42 24.56
C LYS A 74 20.42 -8.43 23.58
N SER A 75 19.55 -9.31 24.06
CA SER A 75 18.90 -10.33 23.21
C SER A 75 17.74 -9.79 22.38
N LEU A 76 17.20 -8.61 22.73
CA LEU A 76 16.07 -7.98 22.07
C LEU A 76 16.26 -6.46 22.01
N MET A 77 15.91 -5.86 20.87
CA MET A 77 15.78 -4.41 20.74
C MET A 77 14.31 -4.02 20.70
N ILE A 78 13.94 -2.97 21.43
CA ILE A 78 12.57 -2.53 21.60
C ILE A 78 12.47 -1.06 21.22
N ALA A 79 11.46 -0.71 20.41
CA ALA A 79 11.03 0.67 20.26
C ALA A 79 9.83 0.94 21.16
N ASP A 80 10.04 1.81 22.16
CA ASP A 80 8.94 2.36 22.95
C ASP A 80 8.30 3.50 22.17
N THR A 81 7.03 3.36 21.83
CA THR A 81 6.26 4.43 21.18
C THR A 81 5.43 5.18 22.21
N PRO A 82 5.14 6.47 21.98
CA PRO A 82 4.26 7.25 22.86
C PRO A 82 2.95 6.53 23.20
N GLY A 83 2.26 6.94 24.27
CA GLY A 83 0.91 6.43 24.50
C GLY A 83 -0.13 7.07 23.58
N THR A 84 -1.05 6.27 23.02
CA THR A 84 -2.15 6.79 22.21
C THR A 84 -3.22 7.29 23.16
N ASN A 85 -3.27 8.61 23.38
CA ASN A 85 -4.40 9.24 24.04
C ASN A 85 -5.40 9.73 22.99
N PRO A 86 -6.72 9.48 23.11
CA PRO A 86 -7.69 9.81 22.07
C PRO A 86 -7.83 11.31 21.77
N ARG A 87 -7.35 12.20 22.65
CA ARG A 87 -7.76 13.61 22.68
C ARG A 87 -6.73 14.64 22.22
N LYS A 88 -5.43 14.39 22.32
CA LYS A 88 -4.36 15.32 21.88
C LYS A 88 -3.17 14.48 21.37
N GLU A 89 -2.59 14.86 20.22
CA GLU A 89 -1.34 14.29 19.65
C GLU A 89 -1.41 12.92 18.93
N LYS A 90 -2.59 12.50 18.42
CA LYS A 90 -2.72 11.26 17.60
C LYS A 90 -1.76 11.21 16.40
N LEU A 91 -1.53 12.36 15.77
CA LEU A 91 -0.73 12.45 14.56
C LEU A 91 0.76 12.24 14.84
N GLU A 92 1.33 12.98 15.78
CA GLU A 92 2.73 12.86 16.18
C GLU A 92 3.01 11.42 16.60
N HIS A 93 2.10 10.82 17.36
CA HIS A 93 2.22 9.42 17.72
C HIS A 93 2.18 8.48 16.50
N ASN A 94 1.25 8.64 15.56
CA ASN A 94 1.24 7.81 14.34
C ASN A 94 2.56 7.95 13.54
N MET A 95 3.15 9.15 13.52
CA MET A 95 4.43 9.40 12.89
C MET A 95 5.59 8.71 13.62
N GLU A 96 5.59 8.69 14.95
CA GLU A 96 6.56 7.92 15.75
C GLU A 96 6.44 6.41 15.51
N ILE A 97 5.22 5.86 15.46
CA ILE A 97 5.00 4.44 15.12
C ILE A 97 5.53 4.14 13.72
N ALA A 98 5.26 5.02 12.76
CA ALA A 98 5.74 4.85 11.40
C ALA A 98 7.27 4.91 11.31
N ALA A 99 7.90 5.81 12.06
CA ALA A 99 9.34 5.89 12.18
C ALA A 99 9.94 4.62 12.83
N ALA A 100 9.26 4.03 13.82
CA ALA A 100 9.64 2.75 14.43
C ALA A 100 9.68 1.64 13.38
N LEU A 101 8.59 1.49 12.64
CA LEU A 101 8.42 0.44 11.63
C LEU A 101 9.43 0.57 10.47
N ASN A 102 9.83 1.80 10.12
CA ASN A 102 10.83 2.06 9.08
C ASN A 102 12.29 1.93 9.56
N TYR A 103 12.54 1.82 10.86
CA TYR A 103 13.90 1.81 11.40
C TYR A 103 14.70 0.60 10.93
N GLN A 104 14.13 -0.60 11.14
CA GLN A 104 14.70 -1.87 10.67
C GLN A 104 13.60 -2.93 10.51
N ALA A 105 13.98 -4.11 10.01
CA ALA A 105 13.04 -5.21 9.86
C ALA A 105 12.48 -5.65 11.22
N VAL A 106 11.17 -5.58 11.36
CA VAL A 106 10.44 -5.82 12.61
C VAL A 106 10.21 -7.32 12.79
N SER A 107 10.59 -7.87 13.93
CA SER A 107 10.25 -9.25 14.30
C SER A 107 8.81 -9.32 14.78
N ARG A 108 8.41 -8.41 15.67
CA ARG A 108 7.05 -8.33 16.21
C ARG A 108 6.58 -6.90 16.44
N PHE A 109 5.30 -6.68 16.18
CA PHE A 109 4.58 -5.47 16.49
C PHE A 109 3.60 -5.78 17.62
N LEU A 110 3.97 -5.38 18.84
CA LEU A 110 3.34 -5.83 20.08
C LEU A 110 2.32 -4.79 20.56
N ILE A 111 1.05 -5.20 20.57
CA ILE A 111 -0.06 -4.42 21.11
C ILE A 111 -0.10 -4.64 22.62
N VAL A 112 0.27 -3.61 23.37
CA VAL A 112 0.25 -3.61 24.83
C VAL A 112 -1.13 -3.19 25.32
N VAL A 113 -1.82 -4.11 25.99
CA VAL A 113 -3.13 -3.89 26.60
C VAL A 113 -3.09 -4.19 28.09
N LYS A 114 -3.96 -3.53 28.83
CA LYS A 114 -4.15 -3.78 30.26
C LYS A 114 -5.22 -4.83 30.46
N ALA A 115 -4.99 -5.79 31.35
CA ALA A 115 -6.00 -6.75 31.76
C ALA A 115 -7.13 -6.04 32.52
N GLU A 116 -8.33 -6.09 31.95
CA GLU A 116 -9.57 -5.64 32.55
C GLU A 116 -10.35 -6.82 33.15
N LEU A 117 -11.26 -6.53 34.09
CA LEU A 117 -12.01 -7.55 34.82
C LEU A 117 -12.78 -8.51 33.90
N ARG A 118 -13.26 -8.00 32.75
CA ARG A 118 -13.94 -8.76 31.71
C ARG A 118 -13.03 -8.98 30.51
N LEU A 119 -13.17 -10.15 29.89
CA LEU A 119 -12.41 -10.54 28.71
C LEU A 119 -12.64 -9.56 27.56
N ASP A 120 -13.91 -9.29 27.26
CA ASP A 120 -14.34 -8.42 26.15
C ASP A 120 -13.75 -7.02 26.21
N ASP A 121 -13.61 -6.44 27.42
CA ASP A 121 -13.05 -5.09 27.59
C ASP A 121 -11.55 -5.09 27.20
N SER A 122 -10.81 -6.12 27.59
CA SER A 122 -9.40 -6.30 27.23
C SER A 122 -9.25 -6.58 25.73
N LEU A 123 -10.10 -7.45 25.18
CA LEU A 123 -10.08 -7.86 23.78
C LEU A 123 -10.46 -6.71 22.84
N SER A 124 -11.44 -5.89 23.21
CA SER A 124 -11.86 -4.71 22.44
C SER A 124 -10.72 -3.72 22.23
N SER A 125 -9.82 -3.59 23.21
CA SER A 125 -8.61 -2.77 23.10
C SER A 125 -7.63 -3.37 22.08
N VAL A 126 -7.46 -4.70 22.06
CA VAL A 126 -6.62 -5.36 21.05
C VAL A 126 -7.21 -5.17 19.66
N GLN A 127 -8.52 -5.41 19.51
CA GLN A 127 -9.24 -5.29 18.24
C GLN A 127 -9.09 -3.89 17.66
N GLU A 128 -9.19 -2.83 18.47
CA GLU A 128 -9.01 -1.46 18.03
C GLU A 128 -7.65 -1.22 17.35
N TYR A 129 -6.56 -1.81 17.87
CA TYR A 129 -5.24 -1.71 17.26
C TYR A 129 -5.06 -2.67 16.08
N ALA A 130 -5.54 -3.92 16.19
CA ALA A 130 -5.45 -4.91 15.12
C ALA A 130 -6.14 -4.40 13.84
N GLU A 131 -7.32 -3.79 13.94
CA GLU A 131 -8.04 -3.21 12.81
C GLU A 131 -7.31 -2.03 12.15
N ARG A 132 -6.57 -1.23 12.94
CA ARG A 132 -5.73 -0.14 12.41
C ARG A 132 -4.53 -0.70 11.66
N PHE A 133 -3.95 -1.78 12.15
CA PHE A 133 -2.72 -2.36 11.61
C PHE A 133 -2.92 -3.57 10.71
N VAL A 134 -4.14 -3.76 10.18
CA VAL A 134 -4.50 -4.85 9.26
C VAL A 134 -3.63 -4.88 7.98
N ALA A 135 -3.00 -3.77 7.62
CA ALA A 135 -2.09 -3.71 6.47
C ALA A 135 -0.68 -4.27 6.76
N LEU A 136 -0.38 -4.61 8.01
CA LEU A 136 0.88 -5.28 8.36
C LEU A 136 0.89 -6.73 7.87
N PRO A 137 2.07 -7.29 7.57
CA PRO A 137 2.18 -8.70 7.18
C PRO A 137 1.58 -9.65 8.22
N MET A 138 0.96 -10.72 7.76
CA MET A 138 0.46 -11.79 8.64
C MET A 138 1.56 -12.33 9.56
N GLY A 139 1.22 -12.60 10.81
CA GLY A 139 2.15 -13.07 11.82
C GLY A 139 3.14 -12.00 12.34
N CYS A 140 2.99 -10.74 11.95
CA CYS A 140 3.79 -9.64 12.50
C CYS A 140 3.21 -9.10 13.81
N LEU A 141 1.89 -9.20 14.01
CA LEU A 141 1.19 -8.71 15.20
C LEU A 141 1.32 -9.70 16.37
N GLY A 142 1.53 -9.17 17.57
CA GLY A 142 1.42 -9.91 18.83
C GLY A 142 0.79 -9.04 19.90
N VAL A 143 0.45 -9.63 21.05
CA VAL A 143 -0.20 -8.94 22.17
C VAL A 143 0.62 -9.14 23.43
N VAL A 144 0.78 -8.07 24.20
CA VAL A 144 1.30 -8.14 25.57
C VAL A 144 0.22 -7.66 26.52
N VAL A 145 -0.25 -8.55 27.39
CA VAL A 145 -1.27 -8.25 28.38
C VAL A 145 -0.60 -7.96 29.72
N THR A 146 -0.80 -6.77 30.25
CA THR A 146 -0.24 -6.31 31.52
C THR A 146 -1.26 -6.38 32.65
N HIS A 147 -0.82 -6.16 33.89
CA HIS A 147 -1.69 -6.15 35.08
C HIS A 147 -2.39 -7.49 35.35
N MET A 148 -1.75 -8.60 34.97
CA MET A 148 -2.27 -9.97 35.17
C MET A 148 -2.32 -10.41 36.63
N ASP A 149 -1.78 -9.62 37.55
CA ASP A 149 -1.81 -9.82 39.00
C ASP A 149 -3.15 -9.46 39.66
N ARG A 150 -4.12 -9.00 38.88
CA ARG A 150 -5.47 -8.65 39.36
C ARG A 150 -6.36 -9.88 39.45
N GLU A 151 -7.43 -9.78 40.25
CA GLU A 151 -8.52 -10.76 40.24
C GLU A 151 -9.30 -10.66 38.91
N LEU A 152 -8.93 -11.49 37.94
CA LEU A 152 -9.58 -11.57 36.62
C LEU A 152 -10.66 -12.66 36.60
N LYS A 153 -11.68 -12.48 35.76
CA LYS A 153 -12.76 -13.47 35.55
C LYS A 153 -12.50 -14.43 34.40
N TRP A 154 -11.29 -14.42 33.87
CA TRP A 154 -10.89 -15.15 32.68
C TRP A 154 -9.42 -15.55 32.82
N SER A 155 -9.02 -16.56 32.06
CA SER A 155 -7.70 -17.17 32.06
C SER A 155 -6.88 -16.78 30.84
N GLU A 156 -5.54 -16.88 30.94
CA GLU A 156 -4.62 -16.65 29.82
C GLU A 156 -4.99 -17.47 28.57
N ARG A 157 -5.47 -18.70 28.79
CA ARG A 157 -5.92 -19.60 27.73
C ARG A 157 -7.14 -19.05 27.00
N GLU A 158 -8.18 -18.64 27.73
CA GLU A 158 -9.41 -18.08 27.14
C GLU A 158 -9.10 -16.81 26.33
N PHE A 159 -8.21 -15.94 26.82
CA PHE A 159 -7.80 -14.74 26.09
C PHE A 159 -7.01 -15.05 24.82
N THR A 160 -6.11 -16.04 24.90
CA THR A 160 -5.33 -16.48 23.74
C THR A 160 -6.23 -17.11 22.68
N GLU A 161 -7.17 -17.97 23.09
CA GLU A 161 -8.16 -18.58 22.19
C GLU A 161 -9.01 -17.50 21.50
N ALA A 162 -9.51 -16.51 22.25
CA ALA A 162 -10.25 -15.39 21.67
C ALA A 162 -9.42 -14.54 20.69
N CYS A 163 -8.14 -14.26 20.98
CA CYS A 163 -7.26 -13.55 20.05
C CYS A 163 -7.01 -14.33 18.76
N ILE A 164 -6.92 -15.66 18.83
CA ILE A 164 -6.75 -16.51 17.65
C ILE A 164 -8.04 -16.55 16.83
N GLU A 165 -9.19 -16.80 17.47
CA GLU A 165 -10.48 -16.95 16.79
C GLU A 165 -10.95 -15.64 16.14
N ASP A 166 -10.85 -14.51 16.86
CA ASP A 166 -11.42 -13.25 16.40
C ASP A 166 -10.43 -12.43 15.55
N LEU A 167 -9.12 -12.53 15.82
CA LEU A 167 -8.12 -11.63 15.27
C LEU A 167 -6.97 -12.33 14.53
N ASP A 168 -6.92 -13.67 14.52
CA ASP A 168 -5.81 -14.47 13.98
C ASP A 168 -4.45 -14.11 14.62
N ILE A 169 -4.45 -13.79 15.92
CA ILE A 169 -3.24 -13.47 16.70
C ILE A 169 -2.97 -14.56 17.74
N SER A 170 -1.94 -15.37 17.50
CA SER A 170 -1.53 -16.47 18.40
C SER A 170 -0.39 -16.10 19.36
N ASP A 171 0.34 -15.03 19.07
CA ASP A 171 1.48 -14.59 19.86
C ASP A 171 1.03 -13.63 20.97
N VAL A 172 0.61 -14.21 22.10
CA VAL A 172 0.22 -13.49 23.32
C VAL A 172 1.24 -13.73 24.43
N VAL A 173 1.61 -12.65 25.13
CA VAL A 173 2.52 -12.65 26.28
C VAL A 173 1.80 -12.01 27.46
N PHE A 174 1.91 -12.62 28.64
CA PHE A 174 1.23 -12.18 29.85
C PHE A 174 2.26 -11.69 30.88
N THR A 175 1.98 -10.55 31.52
CA THR A 175 2.88 -10.00 32.54
C THR A 175 2.13 -9.34 33.69
N GLY A 176 2.59 -9.63 34.91
CA GLY A 176 2.12 -9.02 36.16
C GLY A 176 3.28 -8.56 37.01
N THR A 177 3.02 -8.14 38.24
CA THR A 177 4.05 -7.72 39.21
C THR A 177 5.11 -8.80 39.49
N ASN A 178 4.70 -10.08 39.52
CA ASN A 178 5.58 -11.21 39.79
C ASN A 178 6.42 -11.68 38.59
N THR A 179 6.13 -11.20 37.38
CA THR A 179 6.90 -11.58 36.18
C THR A 179 8.23 -10.82 36.16
N THR A 180 9.35 -11.55 36.18
CA THR A 180 10.69 -10.97 36.12
C THR A 180 10.99 -10.38 34.74
N GLY A 181 12.00 -9.51 34.66
CA GLY A 181 12.46 -8.96 33.37
C GLY A 181 13.01 -10.04 32.44
N GLU A 182 13.74 -11.01 32.99
CA GLU A 182 14.31 -12.14 32.24
C GLU A 182 13.21 -13.04 31.66
N ASP A 183 12.21 -13.41 32.47
CA ASP A 183 11.07 -14.23 32.02
C ASP A 183 10.28 -13.53 30.91
N LEU A 184 10.03 -12.21 31.08
CA LEU A 184 9.32 -11.41 30.09
C LEU A 184 10.12 -11.32 28.78
N CYS A 185 11.43 -11.12 28.89
CA CYS A 185 12.32 -11.07 27.73
C CYS A 185 12.30 -12.38 26.96
N GLN A 186 12.47 -13.51 27.66
CA GLN A 186 12.42 -14.84 27.07
C GLN A 186 11.08 -15.14 26.40
N GLN A 187 9.96 -14.76 27.03
CA GLN A 187 8.63 -14.90 26.42
C GLN A 187 8.54 -14.10 25.12
N ILE A 188 8.92 -12.82 25.10
CA ILE A 188 8.86 -11.99 23.88
C ILE A 188 9.79 -12.54 22.79
N VAL A 189 11.04 -12.87 23.14
CA VAL A 189 12.01 -13.44 22.19
C VAL A 189 11.50 -14.76 21.62
N SER A 190 10.88 -15.60 22.44
CA SER A 190 10.31 -16.88 21.98
C SER A 190 9.23 -16.69 20.91
N LYS A 191 8.42 -15.63 21.03
CA LYS A 191 7.39 -15.25 20.05
C LYS A 191 7.99 -14.52 18.84
N CYS A 192 9.18 -13.94 18.96
CA CYS A 192 9.89 -13.32 17.86
C CYS A 192 10.63 -14.31 16.94
N HIS A 193 10.64 -15.60 17.26
CA HIS A 193 11.25 -16.63 16.42
C HIS A 193 10.46 -16.78 15.10
N GLY A 194 10.96 -16.13 14.05
CA GLY A 194 10.30 -16.10 12.75
C GLY A 194 11.00 -15.19 11.76
N LYS A 195 10.32 -14.94 10.64
CA LYS A 195 10.81 -14.06 9.57
C LYS A 195 10.72 -12.60 10.03
N LYS A 196 11.82 -11.85 10.02
CA LYS A 196 11.78 -10.40 10.18
C LYS A 196 11.03 -9.77 8.99
N HIS A 197 10.14 -8.83 9.27
CA HIS A 197 9.34 -8.15 8.27
C HIS A 197 9.94 -6.78 8.00
N LYS A 198 10.47 -6.58 6.78
CA LYS A 198 10.82 -5.24 6.32
C LYS A 198 9.52 -4.52 5.96
N ILE A 199 9.10 -3.61 6.82
CA ILE A 199 7.91 -2.77 6.61
C ILE A 199 8.42 -1.42 6.13
N ASP A 200 8.07 -1.06 4.90
CA ASP A 200 8.40 0.25 4.32
C ASP A 200 7.12 1.10 4.30
N ILE A 201 6.91 1.83 5.38
CA ILE A 201 5.83 2.80 5.50
C ILE A 201 6.22 4.02 4.70
N ASN A 202 5.68 4.08 3.48
CA ASN A 202 5.60 5.30 2.70
C ASN A 202 4.32 6.09 3.04
N SER A 203 4.20 7.31 2.50
CA SER A 203 3.03 8.16 2.70
C SER A 203 1.69 7.43 2.41
N GLU A 204 1.66 6.56 1.40
CA GLU A 204 0.43 5.85 1.03
C GLU A 204 0.04 4.75 2.04
N LEU A 205 1.01 3.98 2.52
CA LEU A 205 0.79 2.96 3.56
C LEU A 205 0.46 3.62 4.90
N PHE A 206 1.09 4.75 5.22
CA PHE A 206 0.79 5.57 6.39
C PHE A 206 -0.70 5.95 6.43
N PHE A 207 -1.22 6.54 5.35
CA PHE A 207 -2.64 6.92 5.32
C PHE A 207 -3.59 5.72 5.32
N ARG A 208 -3.15 4.52 4.92
CA ARG A 208 -3.93 3.28 5.00
C ARG A 208 -3.98 2.72 6.43
N MET A 209 -2.83 2.65 7.10
CA MET A 209 -2.71 2.11 8.47
C MET A 209 -3.38 3.01 9.50
N PHE A 210 -3.19 4.31 9.38
CA PHE A 210 -3.69 5.25 10.36
C PHE A 210 -5.07 5.79 9.95
N LYS A 211 -6.08 4.91 9.96
CA LYS A 211 -7.50 5.30 9.86
C LYS A 211 -7.80 6.36 10.91
N ILE A 212 -8.00 7.61 10.48
CA ILE A 212 -8.20 8.73 11.38
C ILE A 212 -9.62 8.66 11.95
N ASN A 213 -9.78 8.01 13.11
CA ASN A 213 -11.06 7.93 13.81
C ASN A 213 -11.10 8.81 15.06
N GLN A 214 -11.96 9.85 15.03
CA GLN A 214 -13.17 9.95 15.85
C GLN A 214 -13.97 11.24 15.48
N SER A 215 -15.29 11.07 15.36
CA SER A 215 -16.39 12.05 15.40
C SER A 215 -16.57 13.16 14.34
N ARG A 216 -15.94 13.08 13.16
CA ARG A 216 -16.37 13.93 12.02
C ARG A 216 -17.33 13.20 11.10
N VAL A 217 -18.49 12.81 11.64
CA VAL A 217 -19.59 12.15 10.90
C VAL A 217 -19.93 12.90 9.61
N LYS A 218 -19.86 14.24 9.63
CA LYS A 218 -20.05 15.08 8.44
C LYS A 218 -19.01 14.79 7.34
N ILE A 219 -17.73 14.65 7.69
CA ILE A 219 -16.67 14.32 6.73
C ILE A 219 -16.91 12.93 6.17
N LEU A 220 -17.15 11.94 7.03
CA LEU A 220 -17.40 10.56 6.61
C LEU A 220 -18.61 10.45 5.68
N LYS A 221 -19.74 11.10 6.02
CA LYS A 221 -20.93 11.17 5.17
C LYS A 221 -20.62 11.77 3.80
N VAL A 222 -19.86 12.86 3.76
CA VAL A 222 -19.47 13.49 2.49
C VAL A 222 -18.54 12.59 1.70
N THR A 223 -17.51 12.00 2.30
CA THR A 223 -16.61 11.09 1.57
C THR A 223 -17.35 9.85 1.05
N ASP A 224 -18.26 9.30 1.85
CA ASP A 224 -19.04 8.12 1.50
C ASP A 224 -20.06 8.42 0.38
N GLU A 225 -20.65 9.61 0.36
CA GLU A 225 -21.48 10.10 -0.75
C GLU A 225 -20.74 10.00 -2.09
N PHE A 226 -19.46 10.42 -2.14
CA PHE A 226 -18.64 10.33 -3.34
C PHE A 226 -18.21 8.88 -3.65
N VAL A 227 -17.81 8.08 -2.66
CA VAL A 227 -17.51 6.65 -2.91
C VAL A 227 -18.74 5.93 -3.49
N ASN A 228 -19.93 6.19 -2.93
CA ASN A 228 -21.18 5.61 -3.42
C ASN A 228 -21.61 6.16 -4.78
N LEU A 229 -21.20 7.37 -5.16
CA LEU A 229 -21.36 7.88 -6.52
C LEU A 229 -20.56 7.00 -7.51
N PHE A 230 -19.31 6.69 -7.22
CA PHE A 230 -18.46 5.83 -8.08
C PHE A 230 -18.97 4.39 -8.14
N LYS A 231 -19.42 3.82 -7.00
CA LYS A 231 -20.05 2.49 -6.98
C LYS A 231 -21.30 2.45 -7.85
N ARG A 232 -22.16 3.47 -7.74
CA ARG A 232 -23.36 3.60 -8.59
C ARG A 232 -22.99 3.77 -10.06
N ALA A 233 -22.02 4.62 -10.37
CA ALA A 233 -21.54 4.83 -11.74
C ALA A 233 -21.09 3.51 -12.38
N LYS A 234 -20.28 2.71 -11.68
CA LYS A 234 -19.84 1.40 -12.14
C LYS A 234 -21.03 0.46 -12.36
N LYS A 235 -21.97 0.41 -11.42
CA LYS A 235 -23.17 -0.43 -11.54
C LYS A 235 -24.06 -0.03 -12.72
N ASP A 236 -24.29 1.27 -12.90
CA ASP A 236 -25.07 1.82 -14.02
C ASP A 236 -24.37 1.52 -15.35
N PHE A 237 -23.04 1.68 -15.41
CA PHE A 237 -22.22 1.31 -16.55
C PHE A 237 -22.31 -0.19 -16.88
N ASP A 238 -22.14 -1.07 -15.89
CA ASP A 238 -22.20 -2.52 -16.07
C ASP A 238 -23.58 -2.94 -16.61
N LYS A 239 -24.65 -2.35 -16.07
CA LYS A 239 -26.01 -2.58 -16.55
C LYS A 239 -26.19 -2.11 -18.00
N LEU A 240 -25.82 -0.86 -18.28
CA LEU A 240 -25.96 -0.29 -19.62
C LEU A 240 -25.17 -1.11 -20.64
N ARG A 241 -23.92 -1.44 -20.33
CA ARG A 241 -23.06 -2.24 -21.20
C ARG A 241 -23.62 -3.63 -21.50
N ALA A 242 -24.29 -4.26 -20.53
CA ALA A 242 -24.96 -5.55 -20.74
C ALA A 242 -26.20 -5.45 -21.64
N GLU A 243 -26.88 -4.30 -21.64
CA GLU A 243 -28.06 -4.03 -22.46
C GLU A 243 -27.72 -3.57 -23.89
N LEU A 244 -26.46 -3.19 -24.15
CA LEU A 244 -26.00 -2.76 -25.47
C LEU A 244 -26.04 -3.90 -26.50
N THR A 245 -26.69 -3.61 -27.63
CA THR A 245 -26.79 -4.48 -28.81
C THR A 245 -25.67 -4.22 -29.82
N GLU A 246 -24.82 -3.24 -29.52
CA GLU A 246 -23.66 -2.80 -30.27
C GLU A 246 -22.61 -3.90 -30.42
N SER A 247 -21.74 -3.72 -31.41
CA SER A 247 -20.63 -4.62 -31.70
C SER A 247 -19.64 -4.71 -30.52
N ASP A 248 -18.92 -5.83 -30.41
CA ASP A 248 -17.90 -6.01 -29.36
C ASP A 248 -16.82 -4.91 -29.40
N THR A 249 -16.51 -4.38 -30.60
CA THR A 249 -15.60 -3.26 -30.78
C THR A 249 -16.13 -1.97 -30.14
N GLU A 250 -17.41 -1.66 -30.32
CA GLU A 250 -18.03 -0.48 -29.70
C GLU A 250 -18.17 -0.64 -28.19
N LYS A 251 -18.41 -1.86 -27.70
CA LYS A 251 -18.40 -2.17 -26.26
C LYS A 251 -17.01 -1.99 -25.65
N ALA A 252 -15.95 -2.34 -26.38
CA ALA A 252 -14.58 -2.09 -25.96
C ALA A 252 -14.25 -0.58 -25.93
N ASP A 253 -14.63 0.16 -26.97
CA ASP A 253 -14.46 1.62 -27.02
C ASP A 253 -15.15 2.30 -25.84
N LEU A 254 -16.42 1.95 -25.61
CA LEU A 254 -17.20 2.43 -24.47
C LEU A 254 -16.50 2.15 -23.14
N PHE A 255 -15.94 0.94 -22.99
CA PHE A 255 -15.26 0.54 -21.77
C PHE A 255 -14.01 1.37 -21.49
N PHE A 256 -13.13 1.54 -22.49
CA PHE A 256 -11.91 2.31 -22.31
C PHE A 256 -12.19 3.79 -22.08
N GLU A 257 -13.19 4.35 -22.74
CA GLU A 257 -13.61 5.72 -22.49
C GLU A 257 -14.22 5.89 -21.08
N PHE A 258 -15.03 4.93 -20.61
CA PHE A 258 -15.57 4.96 -19.26
C PHE A 258 -14.48 4.86 -18.19
N LYS A 259 -13.49 3.98 -18.39
CA LYS A 259 -12.32 3.86 -17.50
C LYS A 259 -11.59 5.21 -17.38
N ASN A 260 -11.28 5.84 -18.52
CA ASN A 260 -10.61 7.15 -18.54
C ASN A 260 -11.47 8.24 -17.89
N PHE A 261 -12.78 8.23 -18.13
CA PHE A 261 -13.73 9.13 -17.47
C PHE A 261 -13.67 8.97 -15.94
N MET A 262 -13.75 7.74 -15.43
CA MET A 262 -13.70 7.47 -13.99
C MET A 262 -12.38 7.95 -13.36
N GLU A 263 -11.25 7.73 -14.03
CA GLU A 263 -9.93 8.18 -13.57
C GLU A 263 -9.86 9.71 -13.43
N GLN A 264 -10.39 10.45 -14.41
CA GLN A 264 -10.45 11.92 -14.38
C GLN A 264 -11.43 12.44 -13.31
N GLU A 265 -12.54 11.75 -13.08
CA GLU A 265 -13.52 12.14 -12.06
C GLU A 265 -12.97 12.00 -10.64
N VAL A 266 -11.96 11.15 -10.40
CA VAL A 266 -11.32 11.03 -9.08
C VAL A 266 -10.76 12.37 -8.62
N ASP A 267 -10.03 13.07 -9.48
CA ASP A 267 -9.43 14.35 -9.12
C ASP A 267 -10.49 15.43 -8.88
N LYS A 268 -11.54 15.46 -9.69
CA LYS A 268 -12.69 16.34 -9.47
C LYS A 268 -13.40 16.03 -8.16
N ALA A 269 -13.51 14.75 -7.79
CA ALA A 269 -14.10 14.33 -6.51
C ALA A 269 -13.26 14.82 -5.32
N LYS A 270 -11.94 14.67 -5.36
CA LYS A 270 -11.03 15.22 -4.33
C LYS A 270 -11.23 16.71 -4.16
N GLU A 271 -11.32 17.46 -5.25
CA GLU A 271 -11.54 18.91 -5.23
C GLU A 271 -12.90 19.29 -4.65
N LYS A 272 -13.97 18.63 -5.09
CA LYS A 272 -15.34 18.87 -4.63
C LYS A 272 -15.49 18.57 -3.14
N VAL A 273 -14.98 17.43 -2.67
CA VAL A 273 -15.01 17.04 -1.24
C VAL A 273 -14.25 18.05 -0.40
N SER A 274 -13.04 18.39 -0.82
CA SER A 274 -12.22 19.37 -0.11
C SER A 274 -12.89 20.75 -0.07
N LYS A 275 -13.54 21.19 -1.15
CA LYS A 275 -14.33 22.44 -1.15
C LYS A 275 -15.55 22.36 -0.22
N LYS A 276 -16.30 21.25 -0.26
CA LYS A 276 -17.52 21.02 0.55
C LYS A 276 -17.20 20.95 2.05
N LEU A 277 -16.00 20.48 2.41
CA LEU A 277 -15.53 20.35 3.78
C LEU A 277 -14.65 21.50 4.26
N GLY A 278 -14.33 22.46 3.39
CA GLY A 278 -13.45 23.59 3.73
C GLY A 278 -12.01 23.16 4.00
N PHE A 279 -11.53 22.09 3.35
CA PHE A 279 -10.15 21.64 3.47
C PHE A 279 -9.20 22.58 2.72
N ASP A 280 -8.32 23.21 3.47
CA ASP A 280 -7.24 24.06 3.00
C ASP A 280 -5.90 23.33 2.94
N PHE A 281 -5.78 22.20 3.64
CA PHE A 281 -4.54 21.45 3.86
C PHE A 281 -3.44 22.30 4.49
N LEU A 282 -3.84 23.22 5.38
CA LEU A 282 -2.93 24.09 6.12
C LEU A 282 -3.04 23.84 7.63
N GLY A 283 -1.96 24.18 8.34
CA GLY A 283 -1.92 24.10 9.80
C GLY A 283 -1.95 22.67 10.37
N PRO A 284 -2.22 22.52 11.68
CA PRO A 284 -2.14 21.24 12.39
C PRO A 284 -3.15 20.20 11.91
N GLU A 285 -4.24 20.64 11.26
CA GLU A 285 -5.31 19.77 10.75
C GLU A 285 -5.03 19.26 9.33
N ALA A 286 -3.99 19.75 8.64
CA ALA A 286 -3.72 19.43 7.24
C ALA A 286 -3.57 17.93 6.98
N LEU A 287 -2.89 17.22 7.88
CA LEU A 287 -2.69 15.77 7.81
C LEU A 287 -3.97 14.99 8.04
N ILE A 288 -4.85 15.49 8.91
CA ILE A 288 -6.16 14.90 9.15
C ILE A 288 -7.04 15.03 7.90
N GLN A 289 -7.07 16.22 7.33
CA GLN A 289 -7.79 16.49 6.07
C GLN A 289 -7.25 15.59 4.95
N ALA A 290 -5.92 15.47 4.83
CA ALA A 290 -5.26 14.60 3.86
C ALA A 290 -5.64 13.13 4.06
N GLY A 291 -5.60 12.61 5.29
CA GLY A 291 -5.97 11.23 5.59
C GLY A 291 -7.40 10.88 5.15
N TYR A 292 -8.37 11.78 5.32
CA TYR A 292 -9.74 11.56 4.83
C TYR A 292 -9.82 11.48 3.30
N ILE A 293 -9.12 12.37 2.60
CA ILE A 293 -9.09 12.34 1.12
C ILE A 293 -8.36 11.10 0.61
N ALA A 294 -7.26 10.71 1.25
CA ALA A 294 -6.52 9.50 0.91
C ALA A 294 -7.38 8.25 1.11
N ASN A 295 -8.08 8.13 2.24
CA ASN A 295 -8.98 7.02 2.51
C ASN A 295 -10.10 6.93 1.45
N MET A 296 -10.76 8.05 1.13
CA MET A 296 -11.78 8.10 0.08
C MET A 296 -11.20 7.69 -1.28
N THR A 297 -10.03 8.24 -1.64
CA THR A 297 -9.35 7.95 -2.90
C THR A 297 -8.98 6.47 -3.00
N ASN A 298 -8.52 5.86 -1.91
CA ASN A 298 -8.19 4.42 -1.88
C ASN A 298 -9.44 3.54 -2.10
N GLN A 299 -10.58 3.91 -1.54
CA GLN A 299 -11.83 3.21 -1.81
C GLN A 299 -12.26 3.35 -3.28
N ILE A 300 -12.09 4.52 -3.88
CA ILE A 300 -12.38 4.75 -5.30
C ILE A 300 -11.38 3.99 -6.19
N ARG A 301 -10.09 3.96 -5.82
CA ARG A 301 -9.06 3.19 -6.52
C ARG A 301 -9.41 1.70 -6.56
N ALA A 302 -9.97 1.12 -5.49
CA ALA A 302 -10.42 -0.27 -5.51
C ALA A 302 -11.49 -0.52 -6.58
N ILE A 303 -12.45 0.41 -6.74
CA ILE A 303 -13.48 0.34 -7.80
C ILE A 303 -12.85 0.44 -9.20
N ILE A 304 -11.86 1.32 -9.37
CA ILE A 304 -11.13 1.47 -10.64
C ILE A 304 -10.23 0.26 -10.91
N PHE A 305 -9.69 -0.36 -9.87
CA PHE A 305 -8.89 -1.57 -10.00
C PHE A 305 -9.71 -2.72 -10.60
N ASP A 306 -10.97 -2.88 -10.18
CA ASP A 306 -11.88 -3.86 -10.81
C ASP A 306 -12.05 -3.58 -12.31
N LEU A 307 -12.21 -2.31 -12.71
CA LEU A 307 -12.25 -1.91 -14.12
C LEU A 307 -10.90 -2.19 -14.82
N ARG A 308 -9.77 -2.00 -14.16
CA ARG A 308 -8.46 -2.30 -14.77
C ARG A 308 -8.30 -3.80 -15.01
N MET A 309 -8.68 -4.62 -14.04
CA MET A 309 -8.66 -6.07 -14.16
C MET A 309 -9.54 -6.55 -15.31
N GLU A 310 -10.72 -5.97 -15.47
CA GLU A 310 -11.60 -6.27 -16.60
C GLU A 310 -11.00 -5.81 -17.93
N GLY A 311 -10.39 -4.62 -17.98
CA GLY A 311 -9.70 -4.13 -19.17
C GLY A 311 -8.60 -5.07 -19.62
N LEU A 312 -7.91 -5.72 -18.69
CA LEU A 312 -6.95 -6.76 -19.04
C LEU A 312 -7.60 -7.94 -19.74
N THR A 313 -8.76 -8.40 -19.29
CA THR A 313 -9.46 -9.52 -19.94
C THR A 313 -9.91 -9.18 -21.37
N LEU A 314 -10.18 -7.91 -21.65
CA LEU A 314 -10.45 -7.43 -23.01
C LEU A 314 -9.16 -7.37 -23.86
N LEU A 315 -8.01 -7.14 -23.23
CA LEU A 315 -6.70 -7.04 -23.88
C LEU A 315 -5.94 -8.37 -23.99
N THR A 316 -6.32 -9.41 -23.23
CA THR A 316 -5.63 -10.72 -23.25
C THR A 316 -5.67 -11.40 -24.62
N ASN A 317 -6.54 -10.95 -25.53
CA ASN A 317 -6.62 -11.43 -26.91
C ASN A 317 -5.96 -10.48 -27.93
N VAL A 318 -5.39 -9.35 -27.50
CA VAL A 318 -4.94 -8.24 -28.37
C VAL A 318 -3.43 -8.02 -28.31
N GLY A 319 -2.69 -8.77 -27.49
CA GLY A 319 -1.24 -8.68 -27.39
C GLY A 319 -0.52 -9.89 -28.00
N ASP A 320 0.52 -9.65 -28.80
CA ASP A 320 1.42 -10.69 -29.29
C ASP A 320 2.80 -10.59 -28.60
N ASN A 321 3.22 -11.69 -27.97
CA ASN A 321 4.52 -11.81 -27.28
C ASN A 321 5.68 -12.04 -28.26
N ASP A 322 5.39 -12.30 -29.54
CA ASP A 322 6.39 -12.59 -30.57
C ASP A 322 6.62 -11.40 -31.51
N LEU A 323 6.87 -10.21 -30.94
CA LEU A 323 7.32 -9.06 -31.72
C LEU A 323 8.70 -9.32 -32.33
N ARG A 324 8.82 -9.17 -33.65
CA ARG A 324 10.06 -9.43 -34.39
C ARG A 324 10.45 -8.26 -35.29
N LYS A 325 11.75 -8.08 -35.47
CA LYS A 325 12.31 -7.00 -36.29
C LYS A 325 12.68 -7.51 -37.69
N CYS A 326 12.20 -6.82 -38.73
CA CYS A 326 12.59 -7.12 -40.10
C CYS A 326 14.11 -6.86 -40.28
N PRO A 327 14.90 -7.82 -40.80
CA PRO A 327 16.34 -7.65 -40.97
C PRO A 327 16.70 -6.63 -42.07
N GLN A 328 15.77 -6.31 -42.97
CA GLN A 328 16.03 -5.44 -44.12
C GLN A 328 15.66 -3.98 -43.85
N CYS A 329 14.49 -3.71 -43.25
CA CYS A 329 14.02 -2.35 -43.00
C CYS A 329 13.91 -1.97 -41.53
N ASN A 330 14.27 -2.87 -40.61
CA ASN A 330 14.26 -2.63 -39.18
C ASN A 330 12.89 -2.29 -38.56
N ARG A 331 11.79 -2.42 -39.32
CA ARG A 331 10.43 -2.28 -38.78
C ARG A 331 10.08 -3.48 -37.88
N VAL A 332 9.29 -3.19 -36.86
CA VAL A 332 8.79 -4.17 -35.88
C VAL A 332 7.45 -4.69 -36.34
N TRP A 333 7.26 -6.00 -36.27
CA TRP A 333 6.04 -6.69 -36.67
C TRP A 333 5.55 -7.62 -35.55
N ALA A 334 4.23 -7.71 -35.39
CA ALA A 334 3.56 -8.75 -34.62
C ALA A 334 3.03 -9.83 -35.57
N LYS A 335 3.10 -11.09 -35.17
CA LYS A 335 2.54 -12.19 -35.95
C LYS A 335 1.06 -12.33 -35.65
N VAL A 336 0.27 -11.79 -36.55
CA VAL A 336 -1.18 -11.85 -36.46
C VAL A 336 -1.72 -13.23 -36.84
N GLU A 337 -1.19 -13.84 -37.90
CA GLU A 337 -1.67 -15.09 -38.48
C GLU A 337 -0.62 -15.75 -39.39
N GLY A 338 -0.93 -16.92 -39.94
CA GLY A 338 -0.09 -17.65 -40.89
C GLY A 338 0.96 -18.56 -40.24
N CYS A 339 1.74 -19.26 -41.07
CA CYS A 339 2.81 -20.14 -40.61
C CYS A 339 4.09 -19.37 -40.29
N ASP A 340 5.00 -19.95 -39.49
CA ASP A 340 6.32 -19.34 -39.18
C ASP A 340 7.31 -19.34 -40.36
N GLY A 341 6.81 -19.68 -41.55
CA GLY A 341 7.60 -19.85 -42.76
C GLY A 341 7.91 -18.54 -43.48
N THR A 342 8.07 -18.66 -44.79
CA THR A 342 8.48 -17.54 -45.64
C THR A 342 7.29 -16.64 -46.00
N THR A 343 7.42 -15.34 -45.74
CA THR A 343 6.45 -14.29 -46.08
C THR A 343 7.19 -13.07 -46.64
N THR A 344 6.50 -11.94 -46.85
CA THR A 344 7.10 -10.67 -47.27
C THR A 344 6.90 -9.58 -46.21
N CYS A 345 7.89 -8.72 -46.03
CA CYS A 345 7.82 -7.65 -45.04
C CYS A 345 6.74 -6.65 -45.41
N GLY A 346 5.77 -6.44 -44.51
CA GLY A 346 4.60 -5.60 -44.75
C GLY A 346 3.47 -6.32 -45.50
N ASN A 347 3.55 -7.65 -45.63
CA ASN A 347 2.43 -8.43 -46.17
C ASN A 347 1.23 -8.31 -45.21
N PRO A 348 0.07 -7.82 -45.69
CA PRO A 348 -1.12 -7.74 -44.85
C PRO A 348 -1.64 -9.15 -44.52
N PRO A 349 -2.32 -9.32 -43.38
CA PRO A 349 -3.10 -10.52 -43.10
C PRO A 349 -4.09 -10.83 -44.23
N SER A 350 -4.29 -12.12 -44.50
CA SER A 350 -5.29 -12.67 -45.39
C SER A 350 -6.71 -12.52 -44.81
N GLY A 351 -7.63 -11.97 -45.61
CA GLY A 351 -9.02 -11.75 -45.20
C GLY A 351 -9.25 -10.46 -44.39
N SER A 352 -10.44 -10.35 -43.79
CA SER A 352 -10.94 -9.21 -43.00
C SER A 352 -10.15 -8.94 -41.70
N PHE A 353 -9.04 -9.65 -41.47
CA PHE A 353 -8.10 -9.47 -40.37
C PHE A 353 -7.04 -8.38 -40.65
N ARG A 354 -7.37 -7.32 -41.41
CA ARG A 354 -6.58 -6.08 -41.28
C ARG A 354 -6.68 -5.70 -39.82
N PHE A 355 -5.54 -5.68 -39.12
CA PHE A 355 -5.43 -5.57 -37.65
C PHE A 355 -5.75 -4.17 -37.13
N ASP A 356 -6.85 -3.61 -37.63
CA ASP A 356 -7.70 -2.71 -36.90
C ASP A 356 -9.04 -3.46 -36.83
N LEU A 357 -9.45 -3.93 -35.64
CA LEU A 357 -10.84 -4.36 -35.40
C LEU A 357 -11.84 -3.27 -35.85
N ARG A 358 -11.37 -2.06 -36.18
CA ARG A 358 -12.04 -1.08 -37.02
C ARG A 358 -11.54 -1.20 -38.47
N SER A 359 -12.26 -1.94 -39.31
CA SER A 359 -12.05 -1.95 -40.78
C SER A 359 -12.13 -0.57 -41.47
N GLN A 360 -12.39 0.50 -40.70
CA GLN A 360 -12.52 1.89 -41.16
C GLN A 360 -11.79 2.92 -40.24
N SER A 361 -11.02 2.48 -39.23
CA SER A 361 -10.39 3.37 -38.23
C SER A 361 -11.38 4.36 -37.57
N VAL A 362 -12.62 3.92 -37.39
CA VAL A 362 -13.71 4.69 -36.76
C VAL A 362 -13.88 4.24 -35.32
N PHE A 363 -13.62 5.15 -34.39
CA PHE A 363 -13.81 4.95 -32.95
C PHE A 363 -15.19 5.49 -32.58
N ALA A 364 -16.01 4.70 -31.88
CA ALA A 364 -17.20 5.27 -31.26
C ALA A 364 -16.75 6.14 -30.08
N THR A 365 -17.23 7.39 -30.03
CA THR A 365 -17.01 8.25 -28.88
C THR A 365 -18.26 8.34 -28.04
N PHE A 366 -18.07 8.38 -26.74
CA PHE A 366 -19.11 8.43 -25.72
C PHE A 366 -18.94 9.67 -24.86
N THR A 367 -20.03 10.09 -24.24
CA THR A 367 -20.05 11.16 -23.26
C THR A 367 -20.76 10.65 -22.02
N PHE A 368 -20.09 10.87 -20.89
CA PHE A 368 -20.50 10.43 -19.59
C PHE A 368 -20.86 11.64 -18.75
N THR A 369 -22.07 11.67 -18.21
CA THR A 369 -22.51 12.74 -17.32
C THR A 369 -23.21 12.16 -16.11
N PHE A 370 -22.97 12.76 -14.95
CA PHE A 370 -23.76 12.48 -13.76
C PHE A 370 -24.99 13.38 -13.76
N SER A 371 -26.17 12.77 -13.69
CA SER A 371 -27.41 13.52 -13.41
C SER A 371 -27.43 14.02 -11.97
N GLY A 372 -28.31 14.98 -11.66
CA GLY A 372 -28.39 15.59 -10.33
C GLY A 372 -28.72 14.62 -9.18
N ASP A 373 -29.28 13.45 -9.50
CA ASP A 373 -29.54 12.34 -8.57
C ASP A 373 -28.35 11.36 -8.43
N GLY A 374 -27.26 11.61 -9.15
CA GLY A 374 -26.04 10.82 -9.12
C GLY A 374 -26.09 9.55 -9.98
N ARG A 375 -27.05 9.44 -10.91
CA ARG A 375 -27.04 8.36 -11.92
C ARG A 375 -26.09 8.69 -13.06
N LEU A 376 -25.50 7.65 -13.64
CA LEU A 376 -24.67 7.79 -14.83
C LEU A 376 -25.55 7.82 -16.09
N SER A 377 -25.42 8.88 -16.88
CA SER A 377 -25.95 8.94 -18.24
C SER A 377 -24.80 8.77 -19.22
N ILE A 378 -24.96 7.80 -20.12
CA ILE A 378 -24.03 7.50 -21.21
C ILE A 378 -24.74 7.83 -22.51
N SER A 379 -24.09 8.61 -23.37
CA SER A 379 -24.59 8.89 -24.72
C SER A 379 -23.47 8.73 -25.72
N LYS A 380 -23.76 8.14 -26.89
CA LYS A 380 -22.82 8.09 -28.01
C LYS A 380 -22.71 9.51 -28.58
N SER A 381 -21.56 10.13 -28.42
CA SER A 381 -21.30 11.51 -28.84
C SER A 381 -20.91 11.62 -30.30
N GLY A 382 -20.45 10.53 -30.91
CA GLY A 382 -20.13 10.50 -32.32
C GLY A 382 -19.23 9.34 -32.70
N GLN A 383 -18.55 9.55 -33.82
CA GLN A 383 -17.58 8.64 -34.38
C GLN A 383 -16.36 9.45 -34.78
N ARG A 384 -15.20 9.06 -34.26
CA ARG A 384 -13.92 9.65 -34.65
C ARG A 384 -13.24 8.73 -35.65
N SER A 385 -13.27 9.12 -36.91
CA SER A 385 -12.39 8.52 -37.91
C SER A 385 -10.97 9.04 -37.68
N LEU A 386 -10.02 8.15 -37.39
CA LEU A 386 -8.62 8.48 -37.65
C LEU A 386 -8.48 8.51 -39.17
N SER A 387 -8.60 9.69 -39.77
CA SER A 387 -8.11 9.91 -41.11
C SER A 387 -6.59 9.83 -41.07
N ALA A 388 -6.04 8.61 -40.96
CA ALA A 388 -4.77 8.39 -41.61
C ALA A 388 -5.04 8.73 -43.07
N GLN A 389 -4.36 9.74 -43.61
CA GLN A 389 -4.22 9.88 -45.04
C GLN A 389 -3.49 8.63 -45.52
N VAL A 390 -4.22 7.51 -45.65
CA VAL A 390 -3.80 6.39 -46.46
C VAL A 390 -3.96 6.90 -47.88
N THR A 391 -2.96 7.66 -48.33
CA THR A 391 -2.65 7.70 -49.75
C THR A 391 -2.67 6.24 -50.19
N GLN A 392 -3.61 5.90 -51.07
CA GLN A 392 -3.71 4.59 -51.71
C GLN A 392 -2.50 4.36 -52.62
N SER A 393 -1.29 4.44 -52.09
CA SER A 393 -0.15 3.77 -52.69
C SER A 393 -0.31 2.30 -52.35
N ASN A 394 -0.25 1.43 -53.37
CA ASN A 394 -0.07 -0.02 -53.23
C ASN A 394 1.27 -0.39 -52.54
N GLN A 395 1.78 0.45 -51.63
CA GLN A 395 2.98 0.23 -50.86
C GLN A 395 2.58 -0.54 -49.60
N PHE A 396 3.05 -1.77 -49.53
CA PHE A 396 3.19 -2.50 -48.28
C PHE A 396 3.78 -1.58 -47.21
N ASP A 397 3.29 -1.61 -45.97
CA ASP A 397 3.86 -0.88 -44.83
C ASP A 397 5.26 -1.43 -44.42
N GLY A 398 5.88 -2.24 -45.27
CA GLY A 398 7.20 -2.81 -45.10
C GLY A 398 8.06 -2.64 -46.36
N CYS A 399 9.27 -3.18 -46.34
CA CYS A 399 10.16 -3.11 -47.51
C CYS A 399 9.79 -4.10 -48.62
N GLY A 400 8.77 -4.95 -48.44
CA GLY A 400 8.39 -6.00 -49.39
C GLY A 400 9.40 -7.15 -49.49
N ALA A 401 10.55 -7.08 -48.81
CA ALA A 401 11.56 -8.12 -48.86
C ALA A 401 11.03 -9.45 -48.33
N ARG A 402 11.48 -10.55 -48.94
CA ARG A 402 11.15 -11.90 -48.50
C ARG A 402 11.81 -12.16 -47.14
N ILE A 403 11.01 -12.49 -46.14
CA ILE A 403 11.42 -12.73 -44.76
C ILE A 403 10.96 -14.13 -44.34
N ASN A 404 11.64 -14.73 -43.37
CA ASN A 404 11.18 -15.95 -42.72
C ASN A 404 10.92 -15.63 -41.25
N TRP A 405 9.67 -15.77 -40.81
CA TRP A 405 9.25 -15.31 -39.49
C TRP A 405 10.04 -15.99 -38.37
N SER A 406 10.20 -17.31 -38.46
CA SER A 406 10.93 -18.12 -37.48
C SER A 406 12.36 -17.65 -37.24
N THR A 407 13.03 -17.11 -38.27
CA THR A 407 14.43 -16.70 -38.22
C THR A 407 14.61 -15.20 -37.98
N MET A 408 13.54 -14.42 -37.90
CA MET A 408 13.62 -12.99 -37.58
C MET A 408 14.00 -12.79 -36.12
N LYS A 409 14.81 -11.75 -35.85
CA LYS A 409 15.25 -11.40 -34.50
C LYS A 409 14.03 -11.00 -33.67
N ARG A 410 13.77 -11.76 -32.60
CA ARG A 410 12.79 -11.40 -31.58
C ARG A 410 13.26 -10.17 -30.82
N ILE A 411 12.33 -9.26 -30.54
CA ILE A 411 12.59 -8.09 -29.71
C ILE A 411 12.61 -8.56 -28.26
N PRO A 412 13.69 -8.32 -27.50
CA PRO A 412 13.74 -8.70 -26.11
C PRO A 412 12.71 -7.91 -25.31
N ASP A 413 12.11 -8.52 -24.29
CA ASP A 413 11.08 -7.90 -23.46
C ASP A 413 11.49 -6.51 -22.94
N SER A 414 12.77 -6.29 -22.65
CA SER A 414 13.34 -5.03 -22.19
C SER A 414 13.21 -3.87 -23.18
N GLU A 415 13.09 -4.15 -24.48
CA GLU A 415 12.94 -3.16 -25.56
C GLU A 415 11.47 -2.91 -25.93
N ILE A 416 10.54 -3.77 -25.46
CA ILE A 416 9.10 -3.59 -25.65
C ILE A 416 8.60 -2.60 -24.60
N PRO A 417 7.91 -1.50 -24.98
CA PRO A 417 7.33 -0.58 -24.01
C PRO A 417 6.35 -1.32 -23.08
N GLU A 418 6.29 -0.90 -21.82
CA GLU A 418 5.49 -1.55 -20.76
C GLU A 418 4.04 -1.82 -21.20
N ASP A 419 3.46 -0.86 -21.95
CA ASP A 419 2.07 -0.87 -22.42
C ASP A 419 1.77 -1.92 -23.51
N PHE A 420 2.81 -2.50 -24.14
CA PHE A 420 2.69 -3.48 -25.24
C PHE A 420 3.01 -4.92 -24.82
N ARG A 421 3.34 -5.15 -23.54
CA ARG A 421 3.61 -6.49 -23.02
C ARG A 421 2.29 -7.21 -22.71
N VAL A 422 2.10 -8.42 -23.24
CA VAL A 422 0.86 -9.24 -23.16
C VAL A 422 0.45 -9.58 -21.73
N VAL A 423 1.34 -9.39 -20.77
CA VAL A 423 1.02 -9.45 -19.36
C VAL A 423 1.46 -8.11 -18.77
N PRO A 424 0.55 -7.18 -18.49
CA PRO A 424 0.88 -6.09 -17.58
C PRO A 424 1.30 -6.75 -16.27
N LYS A 425 2.62 -6.77 -16.03
CA LYS A 425 3.24 -7.52 -14.93
C LYS A 425 2.79 -7.02 -13.55
N LYS A 426 2.04 -5.91 -13.49
CA LYS A 426 1.42 -5.39 -12.29
C LYS A 426 0.26 -4.45 -12.67
N VAL A 427 -0.98 -4.88 -12.45
CA VAL A 427 -2.09 -3.90 -12.34
C VAL A 427 -1.85 -3.16 -11.04
N SER A 428 -1.65 -1.86 -11.13
CA SER A 428 -1.54 -0.99 -9.96
C SER A 428 -2.58 0.13 -10.07
N THR A 429 -2.77 0.90 -9.00
CA THR A 429 -3.52 2.18 -8.99
C THR A 429 -2.65 3.34 -8.49
N ASP A 430 -1.33 3.14 -8.47
CA ASP A 430 -0.35 4.09 -7.94
C ASP A 430 -0.31 5.42 -8.74
N ASP A 431 -0.74 5.40 -10.00
CA ASP A 431 -0.85 6.58 -10.89
C ASP A 431 -1.93 7.58 -10.44
N ILE A 432 -2.96 7.12 -9.73
CA ILE A 432 -4.00 7.98 -9.18
C ILE A 432 -3.51 8.51 -7.84
N LEU A 433 -2.91 9.68 -7.73
CA LEU A 433 -2.39 10.18 -6.44
C LEU A 433 -3.43 10.14 -5.31
N SER A 434 -3.06 9.68 -4.10
CA SER A 434 -3.98 9.59 -2.96
C SER A 434 -4.49 10.95 -2.46
N LEU A 435 -3.73 12.02 -2.71
CA LEU A 435 -4.02 13.38 -2.27
C LEU A 435 -4.17 14.36 -3.46
N PRO A 436 -4.92 15.47 -3.28
CA PRO A 436 -5.01 16.50 -4.30
C PRO A 436 -3.71 17.30 -4.38
N ARG A 437 -3.43 17.92 -5.54
CA ARG A 437 -2.18 18.68 -5.78
C ARG A 437 -1.90 19.76 -4.73
N ARG A 438 -2.93 20.40 -4.20
CA ARG A 438 -2.79 21.42 -3.12
C ARG A 438 -2.29 20.88 -1.79
N ALA A 439 -2.46 19.58 -1.53
CA ALA A 439 -1.98 18.91 -0.32
C ALA A 439 -0.53 18.40 -0.47
N ARG A 440 0.18 18.81 -1.53
CA ARG A 440 1.55 18.35 -1.81
C ARG A 440 2.52 18.63 -0.66
N THR A 441 2.37 19.77 0.02
CA THR A 441 3.17 20.12 1.20
C THR A 441 3.01 19.11 2.34
N VAL A 442 1.83 18.52 2.49
CA VAL A 442 1.54 17.47 3.47
C VAL A 442 2.25 16.19 3.08
N TYR A 443 2.17 15.81 1.80
CA TYR A 443 2.89 14.65 1.26
C TYR A 443 4.41 14.80 1.47
N ASP A 444 4.96 15.96 1.09
CA ASP A 444 6.38 16.27 1.26
C ASP A 444 6.80 16.32 2.75
N TYR A 445 5.89 16.68 3.65
CA TYR A 445 6.16 16.66 5.09
C TYR A 445 6.24 15.23 5.62
N VAL A 446 5.29 14.37 5.26
CA VAL A 446 5.28 12.95 5.65
C VAL A 446 6.48 12.23 5.06
N ASP A 447 6.74 12.40 3.77
CA ASP A 447 7.91 11.80 3.10
C ASP A 447 9.23 12.26 3.73
N ARG A 448 9.37 13.56 4.05
CA ARG A 448 10.56 14.04 4.77
C ARG A 448 10.68 13.41 6.14
N TYR A 449 9.60 13.32 6.91
CA TYR A 449 9.63 12.73 8.24
C TYR A 449 10.05 11.26 8.20
N LEU A 450 9.37 10.48 7.36
CA LEU A 450 9.64 9.05 7.17
C LEU A 450 11.07 8.82 6.62
N GLY A 451 11.55 9.69 5.73
CA GLY A 451 12.92 9.64 5.21
C GLY A 451 14.00 10.07 6.22
N THR A 452 13.68 10.90 7.22
CA THR A 452 14.61 11.30 8.28
C THR A 452 14.83 10.23 9.35
N GLY A 453 13.93 9.26 9.48
CA GLY A 453 14.06 8.14 10.44
C GLY A 453 15.35 7.34 10.26
N HIS A 454 15.88 7.24 9.04
CA HIS A 454 17.14 6.55 8.76
C HIS A 454 18.41 7.28 9.24
N LYS A 455 18.33 8.55 9.70
CA LYS A 455 19.52 9.37 10.00
C LYS A 455 19.84 9.56 11.49
N LYS A 456 19.10 8.95 12.42
CA LYS A 456 19.34 9.14 13.86
C LYS A 456 19.98 7.92 14.53
N PHE A 457 21.28 7.72 14.29
CA PHE A 457 22.17 7.09 15.28
C PHE A 457 23.57 7.70 15.14
N THR A 458 23.81 8.78 15.88
CA THR A 458 25.17 9.10 16.35
C THR A 458 25.21 8.66 17.80
N SER A 459 25.98 7.61 18.08
CA SER A 459 26.24 7.10 19.42
C SER A 459 26.70 8.25 20.33
N LYS A 460 25.83 8.67 21.25
CA LYS A 460 26.28 9.41 22.43
C LYS A 460 26.65 8.36 23.48
N ASN A 461 27.96 8.21 23.65
CA ASN A 461 28.72 7.73 24.79
C ASN A 461 27.98 6.77 25.75
N PHE A 462 28.32 5.49 25.64
CA PHE A 462 28.64 4.67 26.81
C PHE A 462 30.13 4.80 27.08
#